data_AF-A0A2H1KR95-F1
#
_entry.id   AF-A0A2H1KR95-F1
#
_cell.length_a   1.000
_cell.length_b   1.000
_cell.length_c   1.000
_cell.angle_alpha   90.00
_cell.angle_beta   90.00
_cell.angle_gamma   90.00
#
_symmetry.space_group_name_H-M   'P 1'
#
loop_
_entity.id
_entity.type
_entity.pdbx_description
1 polymer ?
#
loop_
_entity_poly.entity_id
_entity_poly.type
_entity_poly.pdbx_seq_one_letter_code
_entity_poly.pdbx_strand_id
1 'polypeptide(L)'
;MQYQRQPDGTFTQLTHRNVDFGGGLERITAAANDDPDIFQISALRPIIEHLEKLSGRSYRDATVGMRVIADHLRAAVFMIVAGVRPANKERGYVLRRLVRRAIRYGQAIGIQKLFLPTTVSVITVLYNDNYPELDTQHKTIMTVLEKEERVFLRTLRKGLEELHRRGPTGMTGKDIFTLYDTFGFPTELAVEEVLHSGYSLCPQWRDTFDRYMQQQRARSRTTVLRKGPVQ
;
A
#
# COMPACT_ATOMS: atom_id res chain seq x y z
N MET A 1 4.46 -29.74 -11.10
CA MET A 1 4.67 -30.08 -9.68
C MET A 1 5.18 -31.51 -9.55
N GLN A 2 6.47 -31.67 -9.21
CA GLN A 2 7.15 -32.97 -9.19
C GLN A 2 7.75 -33.33 -7.82
N TYR A 3 8.12 -32.34 -7.01
CA TYR A 3 8.79 -32.53 -5.73
C TYR A 3 8.05 -31.80 -4.61
N GLN A 4 8.12 -32.35 -3.41
CA GLN A 4 7.71 -31.70 -2.17
C GLN A 4 8.97 -31.27 -1.40
N ARG A 5 9.03 -29.99 -1.04
CA ARG A 5 10.08 -29.47 -0.17
C ARG A 5 9.81 -29.87 1.27
N GLN A 6 10.80 -30.47 1.91
CA GLN A 6 10.77 -30.90 3.31
C GLN A 6 11.24 -29.78 4.26
N PRO A 7 10.92 -29.85 5.56
CA PRO A 7 11.34 -28.84 6.55
C PRO A 7 12.87 -28.66 6.66
N ASP A 8 13.64 -29.72 6.40
CA ASP A 8 15.10 -29.72 6.38
C ASP A 8 15.69 -29.12 5.08
N GLY A 9 14.85 -28.71 4.14
CA GLY A 9 15.23 -28.13 2.85
C GLY A 9 15.46 -29.16 1.75
N THR A 10 15.38 -30.46 2.02
CA THR A 10 15.47 -31.51 1.00
C THR A 10 14.20 -31.60 0.16
N PHE A 11 14.27 -32.35 -0.95
CA PHE A 11 13.16 -32.54 -1.87
C PHE A 11 12.85 -34.02 -2.03
N THR A 12 11.61 -34.40 -1.74
CA THR A 12 11.10 -35.76 -1.99
C THR A 12 10.21 -35.77 -3.22
N GLN A 13 10.24 -36.85 -4.00
CA GLN A 13 9.37 -36.98 -5.17
C GLN A 13 7.91 -37.16 -4.74
N LEU A 14 6.99 -36.46 -5.40
CA LEU A 14 5.55 -36.66 -5.19
C LEU A 14 5.09 -37.99 -5.78
N THR A 15 4.21 -38.70 -5.06
CA THR A 15 3.56 -39.93 -5.53
C THR A 15 2.73 -39.68 -6.79
N HIS A 16 2.01 -38.55 -6.83
CA HIS A 16 1.24 -38.09 -7.98
C HIS A 16 1.78 -36.73 -8.44
N ARG A 17 2.15 -36.65 -9.73
CA ARG A 17 2.67 -35.43 -10.34
C ARG A 17 1.51 -34.61 -10.89
N ASN A 18 1.55 -33.29 -10.66
CA ASN A 18 0.51 -32.37 -11.11
C ASN A 18 1.09 -31.32 -12.06
N VAL A 19 0.25 -30.72 -12.89
CA VAL A 19 0.59 -29.53 -13.67
C VAL A 19 -0.14 -28.33 -13.06
N ASP A 20 0.56 -27.21 -12.94
CA ASP A 20 0.02 -25.94 -12.46
C ASP A 20 0.42 -24.87 -13.47
N PHE A 21 -0.56 -24.17 -14.06
CA PHE A 21 -0.35 -23.14 -15.08
C PHE A 21 -0.93 -21.82 -14.60
N GLY A 22 -0.12 -20.77 -14.66
CA GLY A 22 -0.53 -19.40 -14.40
C GLY A 22 -0.22 -18.50 -15.60
N GLY A 23 -1.27 -18.03 -16.28
CA GLY A 23 -1.19 -17.02 -17.34
C GLY A 23 -1.81 -15.70 -16.85
N GLY A 24 -0.99 -14.68 -16.58
CA GLY A 24 -1.48 -13.41 -16.07
C GLY A 24 -2.37 -12.70 -17.08
N LEU A 25 -3.67 -12.55 -16.76
CA LEU A 25 -4.69 -12.02 -17.66
C LEU A 25 -4.29 -10.65 -18.23
N GLU A 26 -3.89 -9.70 -17.37
CA GLU A 26 -3.54 -8.34 -17.80
C GLU A 26 -2.36 -8.32 -18.77
N ARG A 27 -1.38 -9.22 -18.59
CA ARG A 27 -0.22 -9.31 -19.49
C ARG A 27 -0.57 -9.97 -20.81
N ILE A 28 -1.43 -11.00 -20.80
CA ILE A 28 -1.92 -11.64 -22.01
C ILE A 28 -2.77 -10.65 -22.81
N THR A 29 -3.62 -9.87 -22.15
CA THR A 29 -4.40 -8.80 -22.80
C THR A 29 -3.51 -7.71 -23.38
N ALA A 30 -2.50 -7.25 -22.65
CA ALA A 30 -1.52 -6.28 -23.15
C ALA A 30 -0.80 -6.78 -24.41
N ALA A 31 -0.34 -8.04 -24.39
CA ALA A 31 0.29 -8.68 -25.55
C ALA A 31 -0.68 -8.83 -26.74
N ALA A 32 -1.95 -9.18 -26.49
CA ALA A 32 -2.98 -9.28 -27.54
C ALA A 32 -3.32 -7.92 -28.17
N ASN A 33 -3.15 -6.83 -27.42
CA ASN A 33 -3.35 -5.46 -27.89
C ASN A 33 -2.12 -4.87 -28.60
N ASP A 34 -1.00 -5.60 -28.67
CA ASP A 34 0.30 -5.10 -29.15
C ASP A 34 0.78 -3.83 -28.39
N ASP A 35 0.48 -3.76 -27.09
CA ASP A 35 0.91 -2.69 -26.19
C ASP A 35 1.50 -3.29 -24.91
N PRO A 36 2.79 -3.09 -24.60
CA PRO A 36 3.40 -3.66 -23.40
C PRO A 36 2.94 -3.02 -22.08
N ASP A 37 2.22 -1.90 -22.12
CA ASP A 37 1.72 -1.23 -20.92
C ASP A 37 0.38 -1.83 -20.46
N ILE A 38 0.44 -2.66 -19.42
CA ILE A 38 -0.76 -3.27 -18.83
C ILE A 38 -1.79 -2.24 -18.35
N PHE A 39 -1.41 -1.00 -18.07
CA PHE A 39 -2.35 0.03 -17.60
C PHE A 39 -3.15 0.68 -18.75
N GLN A 40 -2.85 0.33 -20.00
CA GLN A 40 -3.60 0.74 -21.18
C GLN A 40 -4.71 -0.23 -21.56
N ILE A 41 -4.78 -1.42 -20.94
CA ILE A 41 -5.85 -2.38 -21.20
C ILE A 41 -7.19 -1.86 -20.67
N SER A 42 -8.29 -2.36 -21.24
CA SER A 42 -9.67 -1.95 -20.87
C SER A 42 -10.00 -2.08 -19.39
N ALA A 43 -9.41 -3.06 -18.69
CA ALA A 43 -9.63 -3.27 -17.25
C ALA A 43 -8.91 -2.26 -16.34
N LEU A 44 -7.95 -1.49 -16.86
CA LEU A 44 -7.14 -0.54 -16.07
C LEU A 44 -7.22 0.90 -16.57
N ARG A 45 -7.34 1.09 -17.88
CA ARG A 45 -7.37 2.40 -18.53
C ARG A 45 -8.40 3.36 -17.92
N PRO A 46 -9.65 2.96 -17.61
CA PRO A 46 -10.63 3.90 -17.05
C PRO A 46 -10.25 4.43 -15.66
N ILE A 47 -9.47 3.66 -14.88
CA ILE A 47 -8.92 4.14 -13.61
C ILE A 47 -7.87 5.22 -13.85
N ILE A 48 -6.99 5.01 -14.84
CA ILE A 48 -5.96 5.99 -15.23
C ILE A 48 -6.60 7.29 -15.70
N GLU A 49 -7.60 7.20 -16.59
CA GLU A 49 -8.31 8.38 -17.12
C GLU A 49 -9.03 9.17 -16.02
N HIS A 50 -9.58 8.46 -15.02
CA HIS A 50 -10.15 9.11 -13.84
C HIS A 50 -9.09 9.88 -13.05
N LEU A 51 -7.90 9.30 -12.87
CA LEU A 51 -6.78 9.96 -12.18
C LEU A 51 -6.21 11.14 -12.99
N GLU A 52 -6.17 11.05 -14.32
CA GLU A 52 -5.81 12.19 -15.20
C GLU A 52 -6.77 13.36 -14.96
N LYS A 53 -8.08 13.11 -14.95
CA LYS A 53 -9.11 14.13 -14.68
C LYS A 53 -8.96 14.75 -13.29
N LEU A 54 -8.72 13.94 -12.26
CA LEU A 54 -8.59 14.42 -10.88
C LEU A 54 -7.31 15.22 -10.64
N SER A 55 -6.20 14.82 -11.26
CA SER A 55 -4.88 15.43 -11.08
C SER A 55 -4.63 16.60 -12.02
N GLY A 56 -5.33 16.66 -13.15
CA GLY A 56 -5.04 17.60 -14.24
C GLY A 56 -3.72 17.29 -14.98
N ARG A 57 -3.11 16.13 -14.73
CA ARG A 57 -1.87 15.68 -15.38
C ARG A 57 -2.16 14.58 -16.38
N SER A 58 -1.38 14.50 -17.44
CA SER A 58 -1.43 13.35 -18.34
C SER A 58 -0.80 12.13 -17.68
N TYR A 59 -1.20 10.95 -18.15
CA TYR A 59 -0.59 9.69 -17.73
C TYR A 59 0.90 9.63 -18.03
N ARG A 60 1.36 10.30 -19.10
CA ARG A 60 2.79 10.38 -19.43
C ARG A 60 3.56 11.18 -18.38
N ASP A 61 2.99 12.26 -17.86
CA ASP A 61 3.67 13.16 -16.90
C ASP A 61 3.65 12.62 -15.47
N ALA A 62 2.74 11.69 -15.18
CA ALA A 62 2.48 11.17 -13.84
C ALA A 62 2.41 9.63 -13.80
N THR A 63 3.09 8.96 -14.75
CA THR A 63 2.97 7.51 -14.99
C THR A 63 3.10 6.68 -13.72
N VAL A 64 4.20 6.85 -12.98
CA VAL A 64 4.47 6.05 -11.77
C VAL A 64 3.35 6.23 -10.72
N GLY A 65 2.92 7.47 -10.46
CA GLY A 65 1.89 7.75 -9.48
C GLY A 65 0.54 7.14 -9.85
N MET A 66 0.12 7.30 -11.10
CA MET A 66 -1.16 6.74 -11.56
C MET A 66 -1.14 5.20 -11.56
N ARG A 67 -0.04 4.58 -11.97
CA ARG A 67 0.14 3.11 -11.91
C ARG A 67 0.04 2.60 -10.47
N VAL A 68 0.77 3.22 -9.54
CA VAL A 68 0.75 2.83 -8.12
C VAL A 68 -0.64 2.98 -7.52
N ILE A 69 -1.33 4.10 -7.79
CA ILE A 69 -2.68 4.31 -7.29
C ILE A 69 -3.64 3.24 -7.84
N ALA A 70 -3.66 3.03 -9.15
CA ALA A 70 -4.57 2.08 -9.79
C ALA A 70 -4.38 0.65 -9.26
N ASP A 71 -3.14 0.18 -9.21
CA ASP A 71 -2.79 -1.16 -8.71
C ASP A 71 -3.14 -1.32 -7.23
N HIS A 72 -2.73 -0.37 -6.39
CA HIS A 72 -2.90 -0.50 -4.95
C HIS A 72 -4.36 -0.39 -4.51
N LEU A 73 -5.16 0.42 -5.20
CA LEU A 73 -6.59 0.51 -4.88
C LEU A 73 -7.37 -0.70 -5.36
N ARG A 74 -7.03 -1.30 -6.51
CA ARG A 74 -7.59 -2.60 -6.92
C ARG A 74 -7.33 -3.65 -5.84
N ALA A 75 -6.08 -3.81 -5.41
CA ALA A 75 -5.72 -4.74 -4.35
C ALA A 75 -6.46 -4.42 -3.04
N ALA A 76 -6.53 -3.14 -2.65
CA ALA A 76 -7.21 -2.73 -1.42
C ALA A 76 -8.71 -3.05 -1.42
N VAL A 77 -9.40 -2.83 -2.54
CA VAL A 77 -10.82 -3.15 -2.73
C VAL A 77 -11.07 -4.64 -2.46
N PHE A 78 -10.35 -5.53 -3.17
CA PHE A 78 -10.55 -6.98 -3.01
C PHE A 78 -10.11 -7.50 -1.63
N MET A 79 -9.08 -6.90 -1.01
CA MET A 79 -8.72 -7.22 0.37
C MET A 79 -9.85 -6.87 1.35
N ILE A 80 -10.53 -5.73 1.16
CA ILE A 80 -11.65 -5.31 2.02
C ILE A 80 -12.85 -6.24 1.84
N VAL A 81 -13.15 -6.63 0.60
CA VAL A 81 -14.19 -7.61 0.26
C VAL A 81 -13.93 -8.94 0.97
N ALA A 82 -12.67 -9.41 0.97
CA ALA A 82 -12.22 -10.60 1.70
C ALA A 82 -12.17 -10.42 3.24
N GLY A 83 -12.74 -9.34 3.78
CA GLY A 83 -12.85 -9.11 5.23
C GLY A 83 -11.64 -8.44 5.88
N VAL A 84 -10.60 -8.09 5.14
CA VAL A 84 -9.42 -7.42 5.70
C VAL A 84 -9.75 -5.96 6.04
N ARG A 85 -9.20 -5.46 7.14
CA ARG A 85 -9.34 -4.05 7.56
C ARG A 85 -7.97 -3.44 7.86
N PRO A 86 -7.75 -2.13 7.62
CA PRO A 86 -6.47 -1.48 7.92
C PRO A 86 -6.08 -1.63 9.39
N ALA A 87 -4.90 -2.19 9.66
CA ALA A 87 -4.41 -2.46 11.01
C ALA A 87 -2.88 -2.27 11.11
N ASN A 88 -2.33 -2.46 12.30
CA ASN A 88 -0.88 -2.35 12.57
C ASN A 88 -0.11 -3.67 12.39
N LYS A 89 -0.79 -4.78 12.05
CA LYS A 89 -0.19 -6.11 11.94
C LYS A 89 -0.77 -6.92 10.78
N GLU A 90 0.01 -7.89 10.32
CA GLU A 90 -0.40 -8.93 9.36
C GLU A 90 -1.07 -8.36 8.10
N ARG A 91 -2.15 -8.99 7.62
CA ARG A 91 -2.88 -8.59 6.42
C ARG A 91 -3.42 -7.17 6.51
N GLY A 92 -3.82 -6.73 7.70
CA GLY A 92 -4.29 -5.37 7.91
C GLY A 92 -3.21 -4.32 7.77
N TYR A 93 -1.95 -4.64 8.13
CA TYR A 93 -0.81 -3.76 7.86
C TYR A 93 -0.52 -3.67 6.36
N VAL A 94 -0.62 -4.79 5.63
CA VAL A 94 -0.46 -4.80 4.16
C VAL A 94 -1.51 -3.89 3.51
N LEU A 95 -2.79 -4.05 3.87
CA LEU A 95 -3.86 -3.18 3.36
C LEU A 95 -3.59 -1.71 3.68
N ARG A 96 -3.24 -1.39 4.92
CA ARG A 96 -2.90 -0.02 5.33
C ARG A 96 -1.75 0.54 4.50
N ARG A 97 -0.71 -0.25 4.26
CA ARG A 97 0.47 0.16 3.47
C ARG A 97 0.08 0.50 2.03
N LEU A 98 -0.70 -0.35 1.38
CA LEU A 98 -1.17 -0.12 0.00
C LEU A 98 -1.99 1.18 -0.09
N VAL A 99 -2.97 1.34 0.80
CA VAL A 99 -3.85 2.52 0.83
C VAL A 99 -3.06 3.81 1.11
N ARG A 100 -2.19 3.82 2.13
CA ARG A 100 -1.37 5.00 2.45
C ARG A 100 -0.40 5.38 1.34
N ARG A 101 0.17 4.39 0.66
CA ARG A 101 1.03 4.64 -0.51
C ARG A 101 0.23 5.23 -1.68
N ALA A 102 -0.97 4.71 -1.98
CA ALA A 102 -1.87 5.32 -2.97
C ALA A 102 -2.20 6.78 -2.62
N ILE A 103 -2.55 7.07 -1.36
CA ILE A 103 -2.84 8.45 -0.89
C ILE A 103 -1.64 9.37 -1.11
N ARG A 104 -0.42 8.90 -0.77
CA ARG A 104 0.81 9.68 -0.93
C ARG A 104 1.11 10.00 -2.39
N TYR A 105 0.94 9.03 -3.29
CA TYR A 105 1.09 9.26 -4.73
C TYR A 105 -0.01 10.17 -5.29
N GLY A 106 -1.24 10.10 -4.77
CA GLY A 106 -2.31 11.05 -5.10
C GLY A 106 -1.90 12.49 -4.80
N GLN A 107 -1.32 12.74 -3.61
CA GLN A 107 -0.75 14.04 -3.26
C GLN A 107 0.43 14.42 -4.17
N ALA A 108 1.30 13.47 -4.52
CA ALA A 108 2.45 13.71 -5.38
C ALA A 108 2.06 14.17 -6.79
N ILE A 109 0.97 13.62 -7.34
CA ILE A 109 0.47 14.01 -8.66
C ILE A 109 -0.46 15.24 -8.62
N GLY A 110 -0.68 15.84 -7.45
CA GLY A 110 -1.40 17.10 -7.30
C GLY A 110 -2.87 16.98 -6.89
N ILE A 111 -3.35 15.79 -6.53
CA ILE A 111 -4.73 15.60 -6.06
C ILE A 111 -4.85 16.09 -4.62
N GLN A 112 -5.54 17.22 -4.41
CA GLN A 112 -5.65 17.85 -3.09
C GLN A 112 -6.87 17.41 -2.28
N LYS A 113 -7.95 16.98 -2.95
CA LYS A 113 -9.19 16.54 -2.32
C LYS A 113 -9.18 15.03 -2.09
N LEU A 114 -10.13 14.55 -1.28
CA LEU A 114 -10.37 13.11 -1.14
C LEU A 114 -10.70 12.51 -2.50
N PHE A 115 -10.00 11.45 -2.87
CA PHE A 115 -10.13 10.85 -4.19
C PHE A 115 -10.34 9.34 -4.15
N LEU A 116 -9.98 8.68 -3.04
CA LEU A 116 -10.20 7.24 -2.91
C LEU A 116 -11.66 6.86 -3.15
N PRO A 117 -12.68 7.55 -2.58
CA PRO A 117 -14.08 7.20 -2.80
C PRO A 117 -14.44 7.17 -4.29
N THR A 118 -14.13 8.24 -5.03
CA THR A 118 -14.47 8.32 -6.45
C THR A 118 -13.71 7.33 -7.31
N THR A 119 -12.44 7.08 -6.99
CA THR A 119 -11.59 6.13 -7.74
C THR A 119 -12.04 4.69 -7.50
N VAL A 120 -12.45 4.39 -6.27
CA VAL A 120 -13.00 3.08 -5.91
C VAL A 120 -14.31 2.82 -6.60
N SER A 121 -15.19 3.81 -6.74
CA SER A 121 -16.43 3.64 -7.51
C SER A 121 -16.16 3.27 -8.98
N VAL A 122 -15.11 3.83 -9.60
CA VAL A 122 -14.67 3.41 -10.94
C VAL A 122 -14.23 1.94 -10.92
N ILE A 123 -13.42 1.55 -9.93
CA ILE A 123 -12.95 0.16 -9.78
C ILE A 123 -14.13 -0.80 -9.59
N THR A 124 -15.08 -0.50 -8.69
CA THR A 124 -16.19 -1.41 -8.42
C THR A 124 -17.06 -1.62 -9.65
N VAL A 125 -17.32 -0.56 -10.43
CA VAL A 125 -18.07 -0.68 -11.69
C VAL A 125 -17.35 -1.57 -12.70
N LEU A 126 -16.03 -1.42 -12.86
CA LEU A 126 -15.24 -2.21 -13.82
C LEU A 126 -15.25 -3.72 -13.54
N TYR A 127 -15.37 -4.10 -12.26
CA TYR A 127 -15.27 -5.49 -11.83
C TYR A 127 -16.63 -6.13 -11.49
N ASN A 128 -17.72 -5.35 -11.44
CA ASN A 128 -18.99 -5.83 -10.89
C ASN A 128 -19.57 -7.03 -11.65
N ASP A 129 -19.45 -7.04 -12.98
CA ASP A 129 -19.98 -8.12 -13.82
C ASP A 129 -19.38 -9.49 -13.47
N ASN A 130 -18.12 -9.52 -13.03
CA ASN A 130 -17.43 -10.75 -12.63
C ASN A 130 -17.41 -10.98 -11.11
N TYR A 131 -17.65 -9.92 -10.33
CA TYR A 131 -17.56 -9.92 -8.87
C TYR A 131 -18.74 -9.14 -8.25
N PRO A 132 -19.97 -9.68 -8.34
CA PRO A 132 -21.19 -9.00 -7.87
C PRO A 132 -21.20 -8.73 -6.36
N GLU A 133 -20.35 -9.41 -5.58
CA GLU A 133 -20.15 -9.11 -4.16
C GLU A 133 -19.64 -7.69 -3.91
N LEU A 134 -19.03 -7.04 -4.92
CA LEU A 134 -18.57 -5.65 -4.84
C LEU A 134 -19.71 -4.68 -4.57
N ASP A 135 -20.88 -4.87 -5.18
CA ASP A 135 -22.07 -4.04 -4.94
C ASP A 135 -22.53 -4.14 -3.49
N THR A 136 -22.63 -5.36 -2.96
CA THR A 136 -23.06 -5.60 -1.58
C THR A 136 -22.10 -5.00 -0.55
N GLN A 137 -20.81 -4.93 -0.90
CA GLN A 137 -19.75 -4.42 -0.03
C GLN A 137 -19.40 -2.95 -0.30
N HIS A 138 -19.99 -2.30 -1.31
CA HIS A 138 -19.62 -0.96 -1.77
C HIS A 138 -19.58 0.06 -0.62
N LYS A 139 -20.63 0.12 0.20
CA LYS A 139 -20.69 1.02 1.36
C LYS A 139 -19.56 0.78 2.37
N THR A 140 -19.23 -0.49 2.62
CA THR A 140 -18.14 -0.88 3.52
C THR A 140 -16.79 -0.45 2.97
N ILE A 141 -16.54 -0.71 1.68
CA ILE A 141 -15.29 -0.35 1.00
C ILE A 141 -15.09 1.17 1.05
N MET A 142 -16.11 1.93 0.68
CA MET A 142 -16.10 3.40 0.70
C MET A 142 -15.79 3.94 2.10
N THR A 143 -16.52 3.45 3.11
CA THR A 143 -16.35 3.89 4.50
C THR A 143 -14.93 3.63 5.02
N VAL A 144 -14.38 2.46 4.73
CA VAL A 144 -13.04 2.06 5.19
C VAL A 144 -11.96 2.92 4.54
N LEU A 145 -12.01 3.09 3.22
CA LEU A 145 -10.99 3.81 2.47
C LEU A 145 -11.04 5.31 2.71
N GLU A 146 -12.25 5.91 2.75
CA GLU A 146 -12.40 7.32 3.07
C GLU A 146 -11.88 7.64 4.48
N LYS A 147 -12.18 6.77 5.46
CA LYS A 147 -11.68 6.93 6.83
C LYS A 147 -10.15 6.90 6.87
N GLU A 148 -9.53 5.94 6.20
CA GLU A 148 -8.08 5.81 6.17
C GLU A 148 -7.42 7.01 5.46
N GLU A 149 -8.01 7.48 4.35
CA GLU A 149 -7.58 8.68 3.63
C GLU A 149 -7.61 9.93 4.52
N ARG A 150 -8.75 10.21 5.16
CA ARG A 150 -8.88 11.35 6.08
C ARG A 150 -7.93 11.27 7.28
N VAL A 151 -7.67 10.07 7.80
CA VAL A 151 -6.73 9.88 8.91
C VAL A 151 -5.32 10.17 8.44
N PHE A 152 -4.88 9.59 7.33
CA PHE A 152 -3.49 9.72 6.90
C PHE A 152 -3.17 11.09 6.32
N LEU A 153 -4.06 11.72 5.56
CA LEU A 153 -3.83 13.08 5.04
C LEU A 153 -3.53 14.10 6.14
N ARG A 154 -4.13 13.95 7.33
CA ARG A 154 -3.88 14.83 8.48
C ARG A 154 -2.44 14.77 8.98
N THR A 155 -1.77 13.63 8.86
CA THR A 155 -0.39 13.44 9.34
C THR A 155 0.64 13.44 8.22
N LEU A 156 0.23 13.10 6.99
CA LEU A 156 1.11 13.00 5.82
C LEU A 156 1.87 14.30 5.57
N ARG A 157 1.16 15.43 5.48
CA ARG A 157 1.79 16.73 5.23
C ARG A 157 2.84 17.07 6.29
N LYS A 158 2.50 16.89 7.57
CA LYS A 158 3.43 17.15 8.68
C LYS A 158 4.63 16.21 8.67
N GLY A 159 4.44 14.95 8.27
CA GLY A 159 5.53 13.99 8.14
C GLY A 159 6.49 14.34 7.00
N LEU A 160 5.97 14.82 5.86
CA LEU A 160 6.81 15.32 4.76
C LEU A 160 7.55 16.60 5.15
N GLU A 161 6.90 17.52 5.85
CA GLU A 161 7.54 18.72 6.41
C GLU A 161 8.67 18.35 7.39
N GLU A 162 8.44 17.37 8.27
CA GLU A 162 9.45 16.87 9.20
C GLU A 162 10.64 16.24 8.47
N LEU A 163 10.37 15.43 7.43
CA LEU A 163 11.41 14.83 6.59
C LEU A 163 12.29 15.92 5.96
N HIS A 164 11.69 16.94 5.34
CA HIS A 164 12.44 18.04 4.73
C HIS A 164 13.20 18.87 5.75
N ARG A 165 12.60 19.13 6.92
CA ARG A 165 13.24 19.85 8.04
C ARG A 165 14.49 19.12 8.54
N ARG A 166 14.47 17.79 8.54
CA ARG A 166 15.62 16.96 8.95
C ARG A 166 16.79 17.03 7.95
N GLY A 167 16.53 17.35 6.69
CA GLY A 167 17.55 17.66 5.68
C GLY A 167 18.19 16.43 5.01
N PRO A 168 19.04 16.64 3.99
CA PRO A 168 19.36 15.59 3.02
C PRO A 168 20.32 14.50 3.45
N THR A 169 21.06 14.68 4.56
CA THR A 169 22.18 13.80 4.90
C THR A 169 22.01 13.08 6.23
N GLY A 170 22.38 11.80 6.22
CA GLY A 170 22.53 10.99 7.43
C GLY A 170 21.19 10.66 8.09
N MET A 171 20.15 10.38 7.30
CA MET A 171 18.88 9.87 7.82
C MET A 171 19.12 8.54 8.52
N THR A 172 18.60 8.41 9.73
CA THR A 172 18.83 7.27 10.61
C THR A 172 17.56 6.44 10.77
N GLY A 173 17.69 5.25 11.37
CA GLY A 173 16.52 4.47 11.77
C GLY A 173 15.61 5.18 12.77
N LYS A 174 16.13 6.15 13.52
CA LYS A 174 15.32 7.01 14.41
C LYS A 174 14.41 7.93 13.59
N ASP A 175 14.91 8.48 12.49
CA ASP A 175 14.14 9.37 11.63
C ASP A 175 13.00 8.59 10.93
N ILE A 176 13.29 7.38 10.44
CA ILE A 176 12.28 6.44 9.93
C ILE A 176 11.27 6.06 11.02
N PHE A 177 11.73 5.81 12.25
CA PHE A 177 10.86 5.50 13.38
C PHE A 177 9.94 6.68 13.72
N THR A 178 10.42 7.92 13.66
CA THR A 178 9.59 9.11 13.86
C THR A 178 8.48 9.21 12.80
N LEU A 179 8.82 9.02 11.51
CA LEU A 179 7.83 8.99 10.42
C LEU A 179 6.77 7.90 10.64
N TYR A 180 7.21 6.73 11.09
CA TYR A 180 6.33 5.60 11.40
C TYR A 180 5.42 5.85 12.59
N ASP A 181 6.01 6.18 13.74
CA ASP A 181 5.32 6.25 15.03
C ASP A 181 4.48 7.51 15.17
N THR A 182 5.05 8.66 14.80
CA THR A 182 4.41 9.96 15.00
C THR A 182 3.48 10.33 13.85
N PHE A 183 3.90 10.07 12.61
CA PHE A 183 3.16 10.48 11.43
C PHE A 183 2.42 9.33 10.72
N GLY A 184 2.61 8.10 11.20
CA GLY A 184 1.90 6.92 10.71
C GLY A 184 2.37 6.41 9.34
N PHE A 185 3.56 6.79 8.86
CA PHE A 185 4.05 6.30 7.59
C PHE A 185 4.35 4.79 7.73
N PRO A 186 3.84 3.92 6.84
CA PRO A 186 4.38 2.58 6.74
C PRO A 186 5.90 2.65 6.58
N THR A 187 6.65 1.77 7.23
CA THR A 187 8.13 1.82 7.25
C THR A 187 8.71 1.86 5.83
N GLU A 188 8.13 1.08 4.92
CA GLU A 188 8.52 1.02 3.52
C GLU A 188 8.27 2.35 2.80
N LEU A 189 7.13 3.00 3.10
CA LEU A 189 6.82 4.32 2.55
C LEU A 189 7.78 5.38 3.10
N ALA A 190 8.08 5.35 4.40
CA ALA A 190 9.04 6.29 5.00
C ALA A 190 10.42 6.20 4.35
N VAL A 191 10.91 4.98 4.08
CA VAL A 191 12.18 4.75 3.37
C VAL A 191 12.08 5.23 1.92
N GLU A 192 11.00 4.91 1.22
CA GLU A 192 10.75 5.37 -0.14
C GLU A 192 10.77 6.90 -0.24
N GLU A 193 10.12 7.62 0.68
CA GLU A 193 10.12 9.09 0.69
C GLU A 193 11.50 9.70 0.95
N VAL A 194 12.31 9.11 1.84
CA VAL A 194 13.70 9.52 2.05
C VAL A 194 14.49 9.41 0.75
N LEU A 195 14.40 8.26 0.07
CA LEU A 195 15.16 8.01 -1.15
C LEU A 195 14.65 8.86 -2.32
N HIS A 196 13.34 9.04 -2.47
CA HIS A 196 12.75 9.90 -3.50
C HIS A 196 13.09 11.38 -3.33
N SER A 197 13.33 11.82 -2.09
CA SER A 197 13.79 13.18 -1.81
C SER A 197 15.28 13.38 -2.12
N GLY A 198 15.98 12.33 -2.57
CA GLY A 198 17.42 12.34 -2.82
C GLY A 198 18.25 12.33 -1.53
N TYR A 199 17.67 11.91 -0.41
CA TYR A 199 18.32 11.96 0.90
C TYR A 199 19.07 10.67 1.19
N SER A 200 20.21 10.77 1.89
CA SER A 200 21.01 9.59 2.25
C SER A 200 20.49 8.91 3.51
N LEU A 201 20.33 7.59 3.44
CA LEU A 201 19.90 6.73 4.55
C LEU A 201 21.10 5.91 5.05
N CYS A 202 21.36 5.93 6.35
CA CYS A 202 22.44 5.17 6.96
C CYS A 202 22.28 3.66 6.69
N PRO A 203 23.34 2.89 6.35
CA PRO A 203 23.21 1.46 6.06
C PRO A 203 22.57 0.65 7.20
N GLN A 204 22.85 1.01 8.46
CA GLN A 204 22.31 0.36 9.66
C GLN A 204 21.00 1.00 10.16
N TRP A 205 20.25 1.68 9.28
CA TRP A 205 18.97 2.28 9.66
C TRP A 205 18.00 1.22 10.19
N ARG A 206 18.03 0.00 9.62
CA ARG A 206 17.10 -1.07 10.01
C ARG A 206 17.32 -1.52 11.45
N ASP A 207 18.56 -1.79 11.84
CA ASP A 207 18.90 -2.17 13.21
C ASP A 207 18.55 -1.07 14.21
N THR A 208 18.76 0.18 13.81
CA THR A 208 18.39 1.33 14.64
C THR A 208 16.87 1.45 14.79
N PHE A 209 16.11 1.33 13.69
CA PHE A 209 14.66 1.33 13.70
C PHE A 209 14.10 0.21 14.58
N ASP A 210 14.62 -1.01 14.44
CA ASP A 210 14.18 -2.18 15.19
C ASP A 210 14.46 -2.03 16.70
N ARG A 211 15.59 -1.41 17.09
CA ARG A 211 15.84 -1.03 18.49
C ARG A 211 14.79 -0.06 19.03
N TYR A 212 14.41 0.97 18.28
CA TYR A 212 13.34 1.90 18.71
C TYR A 212 11.97 1.21 18.80
N MET A 213 11.65 0.32 17.86
CA MET A 213 10.43 -0.51 17.91
C MET A 213 10.40 -1.41 19.16
N GLN A 214 11.52 -2.02 19.53
CA GLN A 214 11.63 -2.84 20.75
C GLN A 214 11.45 -1.98 22.01
N GLN A 215 12.09 -0.82 22.07
CA GLN A 215 11.93 0.13 23.19
C GLN A 215 10.48 0.59 23.35
N GLN A 216 9.80 0.92 22.25
CA GLN A 216 8.39 1.29 22.27
C GLN A 216 7.53 0.15 22.80
N ARG A 217 7.73 -1.08 22.31
CA ARG A 217 7.00 -2.27 22.80
C ARG A 217 7.22 -2.50 24.29
N ALA A 218 8.44 -2.31 24.78
CA ALA A 218 8.74 -2.42 26.20
C ALA A 218 7.98 -1.37 27.03
N ARG A 219 8.00 -0.09 26.60
CA ARG A 219 7.26 1.01 27.27
C ARG A 219 5.75 0.75 27.33
N SER A 220 5.16 0.25 26.26
CA SER A 220 3.73 -0.10 26.22
C SER A 220 3.39 -1.23 27.21
N ARG A 221 4.26 -2.24 27.36
CA ARG A 221 4.06 -3.33 28.34
C ARG A 221 4.15 -2.84 29.78
N THR A 222 5.11 -1.97 30.11
CA THR A 222 5.25 -1.41 31.46
C THR A 222 4.08 -0.49 31.83
N THR A 223 3.51 0.23 30.86
CA THR A 223 2.35 1.11 31.08
C THR A 223 1.07 0.32 31.36
N VAL A 224 0.89 -0.83 30.71
CA VAL A 224 -0.23 -1.75 30.97
C VAL A 224 -0.12 -2.37 32.36
N LEU A 225 1.09 -2.72 32.81
CA LEU A 225 1.32 -3.27 34.16
C LEU A 225 1.08 -2.25 35.29
N ARG A 226 1.20 -0.95 35.03
CA ARG A 226 0.91 0.12 36.01
C ARG A 226 -0.58 0.48 36.10
N LYS A 227 -1.38 0.16 35.09
CA LYS A 227 -2.85 0.29 35.14
C LYS A 227 -3.44 -1.05 35.55
N GLY A 228 -3.24 -1.43 36.82
CA GLY A 228 -3.96 -2.52 37.46
C GLY A 228 -5.49 -2.31 37.42
N PRO A 229 -6.30 -3.34 37.71
CA PRO A 229 -7.73 -3.32 37.45
C PRO A 229 -8.37 -2.16 38.20
N VAL A 230 -9.10 -1.32 37.47
CA VAL A 230 -10.07 -0.41 38.07
C VAL A 230 -11.12 -1.31 38.72
N GLN A 231 -11.16 -1.34 40.05
CA GLN A 231 -12.21 -1.99 40.83
C GLN A 231 -13.56 -1.34 40.54
#